data_AF-A0AAE8SXA0-F1
#
_entry.id   AF-A0AAE8SXA0-F1
#
_cell.length_a   1.000
_cell.length_b   1.000
_cell.length_c   1.000
_cell.angle_alpha   90.00
_cell.angle_beta   90.00
_cell.angle_gamma   90.00
#
_symmetry.space_group_name_H-M   'P 1'
#
loop_
_entity.id
_entity.type
_entity.pdbx_description
1 polymer ?
#
loop_
_entity_poly.entity_id
_entity_poly.type
_entity_poly.pdbx_seq_one_letter_code
_entity_poly.pdbx_strand_id
1 'polypeptide(L)'
;MLSNPDNDAICISAIYITDAKVNTVWMGDVGHRCGMSWGLSQRDIGEKHSRPKCVRLDNDGTSGINAQAMSFHIPDMVANPDRLAQYNERPESLCSSTPRFSFWGDLLPDSAIPIFMPELEYEKDSTHGGLGRDKDIDRVIDSKGEFDKGVSMYLGGNAKRADSGGSVIPTGSRFSTGRKRRARSEHLHTLIVTPYIEHSARELCESDTSWGPDTVSLSEELFCDMETRGLFGLCNEATGVTTNCFDLATETLMLPQGGIPQPGVNIHARGLSVPKIYNSTSYW
;
A
#
# COMPACT_ATOMS: atom_id res chain seq x y z
N MET A 1 -0.36 16.18 -7.84
CA MET A 1 -0.95 14.92 -8.34
C MET A 1 0.15 14.12 -9.02
N LEU A 2 0.15 12.81 -8.87
CA LEU A 2 0.98 11.88 -9.63
C LEU A 2 0.07 10.80 -10.20
N SER A 3 0.30 10.39 -11.44
CA SER A 3 -0.45 9.34 -12.13
C SER A 3 0.52 8.46 -12.93
N ASN A 4 0.25 7.16 -12.98
CA ASN A 4 0.93 6.23 -13.87
C ASN A 4 -0.01 5.84 -15.02
N PRO A 5 0.17 6.40 -16.24
CA PRO A 5 -0.64 6.02 -17.39
C PRO A 5 -0.19 4.69 -18.02
N ASP A 6 0.96 4.15 -17.62
CA ASP A 6 1.50 2.90 -18.13
C ASP A 6 0.94 1.69 -17.36
N ASN A 7 0.86 0.54 -18.03
CA ASN A 7 0.41 -0.72 -17.41
C ASN A 7 1.50 -1.37 -16.53
N ASP A 8 2.70 -0.80 -16.52
CA ASP A 8 3.79 -1.26 -15.67
C ASP A 8 3.70 -0.53 -14.33
N ALA A 9 3.26 -1.24 -13.29
CA ALA A 9 3.07 -0.65 -11.97
C ALA A 9 4.36 -0.09 -11.37
N ILE A 10 4.33 1.19 -10.96
CA ILE A 10 5.45 1.84 -10.26
C ILE A 10 5.27 1.76 -8.74
N CYS A 11 6.38 1.60 -8.01
CA CYS A 11 6.42 1.54 -6.54
C CYS A 11 7.08 2.83 -6.02
N ILE A 12 6.30 3.66 -5.31
CA ILE A 12 6.74 4.96 -4.77
C ILE A 12 6.85 4.87 -3.26
N SER A 13 8.07 4.96 -2.74
CA SER A 13 8.35 4.91 -1.30
C SER A 13 8.44 6.30 -0.65
N ALA A 14 8.85 7.31 -1.41
CA ALA A 14 8.89 8.69 -0.96
C ALA A 14 8.89 9.69 -2.13
N ILE A 15 8.43 10.91 -1.85
CA ILE A 15 8.50 12.06 -2.76
C ILE A 15 9.04 13.24 -1.97
N TYR A 16 10.17 13.79 -2.42
CA TYR A 16 10.79 14.97 -1.83
C TYR A 16 10.34 16.22 -2.59
N ILE A 17 9.86 17.21 -1.85
CA ILE A 17 9.40 18.48 -2.41
C ILE A 17 10.19 19.60 -1.74
N THR A 18 10.98 20.30 -2.54
CA THR A 18 11.83 21.40 -2.09
C THR A 18 11.58 22.62 -2.97
N ASP A 19 11.23 23.73 -2.33
CA ASP A 19 11.14 25.07 -2.90
C ASP A 19 11.63 26.10 -1.86
N ALA A 20 11.74 27.36 -2.24
CA ALA A 20 12.14 28.48 -1.36
C ALA A 20 11.28 28.62 -0.09
N LYS A 21 10.05 28.08 -0.10
CA LYS A 21 9.09 28.20 1.02
C LYS A 21 8.76 26.89 1.72
N VAL A 22 8.93 25.74 1.06
CA VAL A 22 8.51 24.44 1.58
C VAL A 22 9.61 23.41 1.34
N ASN A 23 9.97 22.70 2.39
CA ASN A 23 10.77 21.49 2.32
C ASN A 23 10.00 20.40 3.06
N THR A 24 9.48 19.42 2.31
CA THR A 24 8.66 18.36 2.88
C THR A 24 8.85 17.05 2.12
N VAL A 25 8.48 15.96 2.77
CA VAL A 25 8.56 14.62 2.21
C VAL A 25 7.22 13.94 2.40
N TRP A 26 6.65 13.46 1.29
CA TRP A 26 5.56 12.50 1.34
C TRP A 26 6.18 11.09 1.39
N MET A 27 5.70 10.25 2.30
CA MET A 27 6.20 8.89 2.49
C MET A 27 5.11 7.89 2.11
N GLY A 28 5.49 6.75 1.52
CA GLY A 28 4.56 5.71 1.10
C GLY A 28 3.75 5.11 2.24
N ASP A 29 4.23 5.23 3.49
CA ASP A 29 3.47 4.87 4.69
C ASP A 29 2.14 5.61 4.81
N VAL A 30 2.03 6.84 4.28
CA VAL A 30 0.76 7.59 4.22
C VAL A 30 -0.26 6.84 3.38
N GLY A 31 0.13 6.39 2.18
CA GLY A 31 -0.77 5.67 1.31
C GLY A 31 -1.05 4.25 1.81
N HIS A 32 -0.06 3.54 2.36
CA HIS A 32 -0.26 2.26 3.06
C HIS A 32 -1.32 2.39 4.16
N ARG A 33 -1.15 3.37 5.05
CA ARG A 33 -2.10 3.66 6.14
C ARG A 33 -3.52 3.91 5.62
N CYS A 34 -3.64 4.57 4.48
CA CYS A 34 -4.93 4.88 3.88
C CYS A 34 -5.47 3.80 2.93
N GLY A 35 -4.82 2.63 2.87
CA GLY A 35 -5.33 1.46 2.16
C GLY A 35 -4.94 1.37 0.68
N MET A 36 -3.93 2.11 0.23
CA MET A 36 -3.34 1.88 -1.09
C MET A 36 -2.69 0.51 -1.17
N SER A 37 -2.63 -0.03 -2.39
CA SER A 37 -1.80 -1.20 -2.68
C SER A 37 -0.33 -0.88 -2.38
N TRP A 38 0.35 -1.71 -1.60
CA TRP A 38 1.68 -1.41 -1.07
C TRP A 38 2.64 -2.60 -1.07
N GLY A 39 3.93 -2.36 -0.95
CA GLY A 39 4.96 -3.38 -0.80
C GLY A 39 6.13 -2.91 0.07
N LEU A 40 7.03 -3.84 0.39
CA LEU A 40 8.29 -3.49 1.06
C LEU A 40 9.21 -2.73 0.10
N SER A 41 10.06 -1.85 0.64
CA SER A 41 11.01 -1.10 -0.16
C SER A 41 12.41 -1.18 0.45
N GLN A 42 13.43 -1.32 -0.38
CA GLN A 42 14.84 -1.24 0.05
C GLN A 42 15.30 0.22 0.22
N ARG A 43 14.42 1.21 0.05
CA ARG A 43 14.80 2.62 0.10
C ARG A 43 15.03 3.04 1.53
N ASP A 44 16.27 3.40 1.82
CA ASP A 44 16.70 3.88 3.11
C ASP A 44 16.70 5.42 3.15
N ILE A 45 15.98 6.01 4.10
CA ILE A 45 15.69 7.45 4.14
C ILE A 45 16.00 8.06 5.50
N GLY A 46 16.70 9.19 5.47
CA GLY A 46 17.03 10.00 6.63
C GLY A 46 18.10 9.39 7.53
N GLU A 47 18.54 10.13 8.54
CA GLU A 47 19.60 9.69 9.47
C GLU A 47 19.17 8.52 10.34
N LYS A 48 17.86 8.34 10.54
CA LYS A 48 17.28 7.21 11.29
C LYS A 48 17.17 5.93 10.46
N HIS A 49 17.63 5.97 9.22
CA HIS A 49 17.58 4.84 8.30
C HIS A 49 16.18 4.22 8.18
N SER A 50 15.16 5.07 7.98
CA SER A 50 13.78 4.61 7.87
C SER A 50 13.51 4.03 6.47
N ARG A 51 12.89 2.85 6.43
CA ARG A 51 12.51 2.15 5.19
C ARG A 51 11.00 2.21 5.01
N PRO A 52 10.45 3.30 4.43
CA PRO A 52 9.02 3.40 4.22
C PRO A 52 8.50 2.29 3.32
N LYS A 53 7.24 1.91 3.54
CA LYS A 53 6.53 1.09 2.54
C LYS A 53 6.46 1.86 1.23
N CYS A 54 6.38 1.16 0.11
CA CYS A 54 6.06 1.79 -1.16
C CYS A 54 4.62 1.52 -1.55
N VAL A 55 3.97 2.51 -2.15
CA VAL A 55 2.64 2.33 -2.74
C VAL A 55 2.74 2.16 -4.23
N ARG A 56 1.78 1.42 -4.80
CA ARG A 56 1.76 1.12 -6.23
C ARG A 56 0.78 2.02 -6.97
N LEU A 57 1.22 2.52 -8.14
CA LEU A 57 0.38 3.16 -9.13
C LEU A 57 0.41 2.32 -10.41
N ASP A 58 -0.76 1.94 -10.91
CA ASP A 58 -0.95 1.04 -12.05
C ASP A 58 -2.17 1.46 -12.89
N ASN A 59 -2.04 1.46 -14.21
CA ASN A 59 -3.08 1.94 -15.12
C ASN A 59 -4.24 0.95 -15.31
N ASP A 60 -3.94 -0.33 -15.56
CA ASP A 60 -4.97 -1.26 -16.03
C ASP A 60 -5.65 -2.02 -14.89
N GLY A 61 -5.08 -1.98 -13.67
CA GLY A 61 -5.64 -2.58 -12.46
C GLY A 61 -5.81 -4.09 -12.57
N THR A 62 -5.22 -4.73 -13.58
CA THR A 62 -5.40 -6.16 -13.90
C THR A 62 -4.82 -7.06 -12.82
N SER A 63 -3.78 -6.57 -12.16
CA SER A 63 -3.16 -7.13 -10.97
C SER A 63 -4.11 -7.08 -9.76
N GLY A 64 -4.98 -6.06 -9.67
CA GLY A 64 -5.75 -5.72 -8.46
C GLY A 64 -5.09 -4.64 -7.62
N ILE A 65 -4.14 -3.91 -8.20
CA ILE A 65 -3.68 -2.61 -7.69
C ILE A 65 -4.85 -1.62 -7.75
N ASN A 66 -5.04 -0.85 -6.67
CA ASN A 66 -6.25 -0.06 -6.47
C ASN A 66 -6.10 1.43 -6.80
N ALA A 67 -4.97 1.83 -7.39
CA ALA A 67 -4.67 3.21 -7.69
C ALA A 67 -3.88 3.31 -9.00
N GLN A 68 -4.35 4.14 -9.93
CA GLN A 68 -3.58 4.67 -11.06
C GLN A 68 -2.90 5.99 -10.67
N ALA A 69 -3.51 6.76 -9.78
CA ALA A 69 -3.02 8.08 -9.40
C ALA A 69 -3.18 8.35 -7.91
N MET A 70 -2.48 9.37 -7.43
CA MET A 70 -2.63 9.91 -6.09
C MET A 70 -2.48 11.44 -6.06
N SER A 71 -3.14 12.05 -5.10
CA SER A 71 -3.09 13.48 -4.82
C SER A 71 -2.91 13.73 -3.34
N PHE A 72 -2.14 14.74 -3.00
CA PHE A 72 -1.97 15.16 -1.62
C PHE A 72 -1.75 16.66 -1.52
N HIS A 73 -2.23 17.25 -0.43
CA HIS A 73 -2.06 18.65 -0.10
C HIS A 73 -0.72 18.84 0.61
N ILE A 74 0.19 19.57 -0.03
CA ILE A 74 1.59 19.72 0.41
C ILE A 74 1.71 20.23 1.86
N PRO A 75 0.99 21.29 2.29
CA PRO A 75 1.07 21.77 3.67
C PRO A 75 0.74 20.71 4.71
N ASP A 76 -0.14 19.75 4.39
CA ASP A 76 -0.59 18.69 5.30
C ASP A 76 0.41 17.52 5.42
N MET A 77 1.40 17.45 4.54
CA MET A 77 2.47 16.45 4.56
C MET A 77 3.68 16.90 5.38
N VAL A 78 3.72 18.16 5.81
CA VAL A 78 4.74 18.65 6.74
C VAL A 78 4.51 18.01 8.11
N ALA A 79 5.42 17.12 8.52
CA ALA A 79 5.32 16.43 9.79
C ALA A 79 5.55 17.39 10.97
N ASN A 80 4.63 17.38 11.93
CA ASN A 80 4.79 18.01 13.24
C ASN A 80 4.00 17.21 14.30
N PRO A 81 4.36 17.31 15.59
CA PRO A 81 3.77 16.48 16.64
C PRO A 81 2.26 16.63 16.77
N ASP A 82 1.74 17.85 16.68
CA ASP A 82 0.31 18.09 16.89
C ASP A 82 -0.52 17.48 15.76
N ARG A 83 -0.06 17.64 14.51
CA ARG A 83 -0.70 17.05 13.33
C ARG A 83 -0.60 15.53 13.30
N LEU A 84 0.56 14.98 13.66
CA LEU A 84 0.72 13.53 13.80
C LEU A 84 -0.23 12.98 14.86
N ALA A 85 -0.39 13.67 15.99
CA ALA A 85 -1.38 13.32 17.01
C ALA A 85 -2.80 13.33 16.44
N GLN A 86 -3.18 14.36 15.67
CA GLN A 86 -4.49 14.38 15.00
C GLN A 86 -4.71 13.20 14.06
N TYR A 87 -3.73 12.86 13.20
CA TYR A 87 -3.87 11.73 12.28
C TYR A 87 -3.96 10.39 13.02
N ASN A 88 -3.38 10.31 14.22
CA ASN A 88 -3.47 9.12 15.07
C ASN A 88 -4.80 9.03 15.81
N GLU A 89 -5.30 10.14 16.33
CA GLU A 89 -6.58 10.22 17.05
C GLU A 89 -7.79 10.15 16.10
N ARG A 90 -7.69 10.75 14.92
CA ARG A 90 -8.73 10.88 13.90
C ARG A 90 -8.18 10.47 12.53
N PRO A 91 -7.95 9.18 12.25
CA PRO A 91 -7.36 8.71 10.97
C PRO A 91 -8.16 9.14 9.74
N GLU A 92 -9.47 9.34 9.88
CA GLU A 92 -10.34 9.85 8.83
C GLU A 92 -9.97 11.26 8.39
N SER A 93 -9.35 12.08 9.26
CA SER A 93 -8.85 13.41 8.90
C SER A 93 -7.66 13.38 7.94
N LEU A 94 -7.09 12.21 7.68
CA LEU A 94 -6.07 11.98 6.66
C LEU A 94 -6.64 11.13 5.51
N CYS A 95 -7.20 9.96 5.83
CA CYS A 95 -7.55 8.96 4.82
C CYS A 95 -8.96 9.12 4.23
N SER A 96 -9.85 9.83 4.93
CA SER A 96 -11.19 10.21 4.45
C SER A 96 -11.26 11.73 4.24
N SER A 97 -10.16 12.30 3.73
CA SER A 97 -10.06 13.71 3.38
C SER A 97 -9.50 13.82 1.98
N THR A 98 -10.37 13.76 0.99
CA THR A 98 -9.99 13.63 -0.42
C THR A 98 -9.13 14.80 -0.91
N PRO A 99 -9.41 16.08 -0.55
CA PRO A 99 -8.53 17.18 -0.92
C PRO A 99 -7.15 17.15 -0.23
N ARG A 100 -7.03 16.49 0.94
CA ARG A 100 -5.77 16.33 1.67
C ARG A 100 -4.92 15.17 1.18
N PHE A 101 -5.50 13.98 1.08
CA PHE A 101 -4.85 12.79 0.57
C PHE A 101 -5.89 11.87 -0.05
N SER A 102 -5.66 11.50 -1.30
CA SER A 102 -6.49 10.53 -1.99
C SER A 102 -5.67 9.76 -3.02
N PHE A 103 -6.14 8.56 -3.31
CA PHE A 103 -5.71 7.77 -4.46
C PHE A 103 -6.93 7.45 -5.32
N TRP A 104 -6.67 7.24 -6.60
CA TRP A 104 -7.67 7.25 -7.64
C TRP A 104 -7.49 6.05 -8.54
N GLY A 105 -8.59 5.33 -8.80
CA GLY A 105 -8.56 4.15 -9.66
C GLY A 105 -8.37 4.47 -11.14
N ASP A 106 -8.95 5.57 -11.60
CA ASP A 106 -8.92 6.01 -13.01
C ASP A 106 -8.97 7.54 -13.05
N LEU A 107 -7.81 8.20 -12.93
CA LEU A 107 -7.67 9.65 -12.99
C LEU A 107 -6.68 10.04 -14.08
N LEU A 108 -7.23 10.59 -15.18
CA LEU A 108 -6.46 11.04 -16.32
C LEU A 108 -5.58 12.26 -15.97
N PRO A 109 -4.46 12.49 -16.68
CA PRO A 109 -3.52 13.59 -16.40
C PRO A 109 -4.12 15.01 -16.39
N ASP A 110 -5.23 15.23 -17.11
CA ASP A 110 -5.96 16.49 -17.21
C ASP A 110 -7.17 16.58 -16.27
N SER A 111 -7.40 15.55 -15.46
CA SER A 111 -8.47 15.53 -14.47
C SER A 111 -8.16 16.50 -13.32
N ALA A 112 -9.21 17.05 -12.74
CA ALA A 112 -9.08 17.99 -11.64
C ALA A 112 -9.15 17.25 -10.30
N ILE A 113 -8.16 17.50 -9.45
CA ILE A 113 -8.17 17.00 -8.07
C ILE A 113 -8.96 17.96 -7.17
N PRO A 114 -9.69 17.45 -6.17
CA PRO A 114 -10.32 18.29 -5.17
C PRO A 114 -9.26 19.08 -4.41
N ILE A 115 -9.56 20.34 -4.14
CA ILE A 115 -8.75 21.24 -3.33
C ILE A 115 -9.65 21.86 -2.26
N PHE A 116 -9.08 22.21 -1.11
CA PHE A 116 -9.83 22.87 -0.06
C PHE A 116 -10.29 24.26 -0.50
N MET A 117 -11.61 24.46 -0.53
CA MET A 117 -12.22 25.75 -0.79
C MET A 117 -13.30 26.04 0.28
N PRO A 118 -13.13 27.07 1.12
CA PRO A 118 -11.94 27.95 1.24
C PRO A 118 -10.72 27.20 1.81
N GLU A 119 -9.54 27.83 1.75
CA GLU A 119 -8.29 27.28 2.33
C GLU A 119 -8.48 26.82 3.78
N LEU A 120 -7.74 25.78 4.17
CA LEU A 120 -7.76 25.29 5.54
C LEU A 120 -7.05 26.25 6.49
N GLU A 121 -7.59 26.35 7.70
CA GLU A 121 -6.95 27.06 8.79
C GLU A 121 -6.37 26.08 9.80
N TYR A 122 -5.15 26.37 10.23
CA TYR A 122 -4.41 25.55 11.17
C TYR A 122 -4.21 26.27 12.49
N GLU A 123 -4.20 25.50 13.57
CA GLU A 123 -3.63 25.93 14.83
C GLU A 123 -2.11 26.13 14.67
N LYS A 124 -1.52 26.92 15.56
CA LYS A 124 -0.08 27.10 15.61
C LYS A 124 0.55 25.87 16.27
N ASP A 125 1.47 25.22 15.58
CA ASP A 125 2.19 24.06 16.08
C ASP A 125 2.92 24.39 17.40
N SER A 126 2.77 23.50 18.38
CA SER A 126 3.26 23.62 19.75
C SER A 126 4.78 23.62 19.84
N THR A 127 5.47 23.09 18.83
CA THR A 127 6.93 22.88 18.88
C THR A 127 7.74 23.98 18.19
N HIS A 128 7.42 24.29 16.94
CA HIS A 128 8.21 25.20 16.10
C HIS A 128 7.39 26.40 15.60
N GLY A 129 6.12 26.50 16.01
CA GLY A 129 5.24 27.60 15.62
C GLY A 129 4.80 27.59 14.16
N GLY A 130 4.99 26.47 13.45
CA GLY A 130 4.49 26.23 12.09
C GLY A 130 2.99 25.89 12.06
N LEU A 131 2.54 25.28 10.97
CA LEU A 131 1.16 24.82 10.81
C LEU A 131 0.95 23.52 11.62
N GLY A 132 0.11 23.55 12.64
CA GLY A 132 -0.21 22.41 13.50
C GLY A 132 -1.43 21.62 13.02
N ARG A 133 -2.35 21.36 13.95
CA ARG A 133 -3.64 20.68 13.73
C ARG A 133 -4.62 21.55 12.97
N ASP A 134 -5.66 20.93 12.43
CA ASP A 134 -6.78 21.66 11.82
C ASP A 134 -7.56 22.39 12.91
N LYS A 135 -7.89 23.67 12.66
CA LYS A 135 -8.80 24.40 13.57
C LYS A 135 -10.22 23.84 13.54
N ASP A 136 -10.63 23.32 12.38
CA ASP A 136 -11.95 22.76 12.16
C ASP A 136 -11.81 21.41 11.47
N ILE A 137 -11.88 20.34 12.27
CA ILE A 137 -11.70 18.97 11.82
C ILE A 137 -12.85 18.51 10.92
N ASP A 138 -14.05 19.05 11.10
CA ASP A 138 -15.25 18.59 10.38
C ASP A 138 -15.25 19.11 8.94
N ARG A 139 -14.52 20.20 8.66
CA ARG A 139 -14.29 20.69 7.28
C ARG A 139 -13.33 19.83 6.46
N VAL A 140 -12.56 18.98 7.13
CA VAL A 140 -11.51 18.16 6.49
C VAL A 140 -12.05 16.82 6.07
N ILE A 141 -13.03 16.29 6.81
CA ILE A 141 -13.55 14.94 6.62
C ILE A 141 -14.62 14.96 5.52
N ASP A 142 -14.44 14.09 4.53
CA ASP A 142 -15.37 13.91 3.43
C ASP A 142 -16.75 13.48 3.94
N SER A 143 -17.80 14.06 3.35
CA SER A 143 -19.14 13.53 3.50
C SER A 143 -19.27 12.20 2.76
N LYS A 144 -20.15 11.32 3.27
CA LYS A 144 -20.35 10.00 2.66
C LYS A 144 -20.82 10.13 1.21
N GLY A 145 -20.01 9.62 0.28
CA GLY A 145 -20.31 9.64 -1.15
C GLY A 145 -20.06 10.98 -1.83
N GLU A 146 -19.35 11.90 -1.16
CA GLU A 146 -18.96 13.19 -1.74
C GLU A 146 -18.02 13.02 -2.95
N PHE A 147 -17.08 12.06 -2.86
CA PHE A 147 -16.11 11.77 -3.91
C PHE A 147 -16.19 10.31 -4.36
N ASP A 148 -16.30 10.11 -5.68
CA ASP A 148 -16.15 8.79 -6.30
C ASP A 148 -14.69 8.59 -6.72
N LYS A 149 -13.92 7.87 -5.90
CA LYS A 149 -12.48 7.61 -6.14
C LYS A 149 -12.23 6.59 -7.27
N GLY A 150 -13.28 5.96 -7.81
CA GLY A 150 -13.20 4.95 -8.85
C GLY A 150 -13.48 5.46 -10.27
N VAL A 151 -13.69 6.76 -10.45
CA VAL A 151 -14.07 7.36 -11.75
C VAL A 151 -13.20 8.59 -12.05
N SER A 152 -12.89 8.82 -13.33
CA SER A 152 -12.25 10.05 -13.81
C SER A 152 -13.06 11.28 -13.40
N MET A 153 -12.47 12.12 -12.55
CA MET A 153 -13.08 13.38 -12.12
C MET A 153 -12.72 14.52 -13.07
N TYR A 154 -13.61 14.83 -14.01
CA TYR A 154 -13.64 16.14 -14.66
C TYR A 154 -14.49 17.12 -13.83
N LEU A 155 -14.01 18.36 -13.67
CA LEU A 155 -14.58 19.43 -12.85
C LEU A 155 -16.12 19.49 -12.88
N GLY A 156 -16.72 19.46 -11.69
CA GLY A 156 -18.15 19.73 -11.49
C GLY A 156 -18.96 18.47 -11.19
N GLY A 157 -18.67 17.85 -10.03
CA GLY A 157 -19.53 16.95 -9.28
C GLY A 157 -20.74 16.42 -10.03
N ASN A 158 -20.50 15.43 -10.88
CA ASN A 158 -21.42 14.40 -11.33
C ASN A 158 -20.62 13.50 -12.27
N ALA A 159 -20.39 12.24 -11.87
CA ALA A 159 -19.81 11.22 -12.72
C ALA A 159 -20.58 11.15 -14.04
N LYS A 160 -20.08 11.78 -15.10
CA LYS A 160 -20.60 11.53 -16.44
C LYS A 160 -20.06 10.19 -16.86
N ARG A 161 -20.86 9.13 -16.70
CA ARG A 161 -20.78 8.01 -17.64
C ARG A 161 -20.97 8.62 -19.01
N ALA A 162 -19.90 8.70 -19.80
CA ALA A 162 -19.98 9.05 -21.20
C ALA A 162 -20.86 8.00 -21.87
N ASP A 163 -22.14 8.33 -22.00
CA ASP A 163 -23.08 7.56 -22.81
C ASP A 163 -23.00 8.11 -24.24
N SER A 164 -22.73 7.19 -25.16
CA SER A 164 -22.84 7.26 -26.62
C SER A 164 -21.87 8.16 -27.42
N GLY A 165 -21.02 7.51 -28.23
CA GLY A 165 -20.31 8.18 -29.32
C GLY A 165 -19.14 7.47 -30.02
N GLY A 166 -19.20 6.15 -30.24
CA GLY A 166 -18.42 5.50 -31.31
C GLY A 166 -16.90 5.58 -31.25
N SER A 167 -16.27 4.93 -30.27
CA SER A 167 -14.95 4.32 -30.47
C SER A 167 -14.86 3.10 -29.56
N VAL A 168 -14.29 2.02 -30.08
CA VAL A 168 -14.15 0.73 -29.38
C VAL A 168 -13.15 0.92 -28.24
N ILE A 169 -13.63 1.34 -27.07
CA ILE A 169 -12.87 1.35 -25.81
C ILE A 169 -13.36 0.13 -25.01
N PRO A 170 -12.46 -0.74 -24.51
CA PRO A 170 -12.85 -1.96 -23.84
C PRO A 170 -13.78 -1.67 -22.66
N THR A 171 -14.88 -2.38 -22.64
CA THR A 171 -15.91 -2.40 -21.61
C THR A 171 -15.32 -2.71 -20.23
N GLY A 172 -15.27 -1.70 -19.38
CA GLY A 172 -15.56 -1.70 -17.94
C GLY A 172 -14.92 -2.76 -17.04
N SER A 173 -14.08 -2.32 -16.11
CA SER A 173 -14.09 -2.85 -14.75
C SER A 173 -14.94 -1.93 -13.87
N ARG A 174 -16.27 -2.17 -13.85
CA ARG A 174 -17.00 -1.87 -12.61
C ARG A 174 -16.26 -2.64 -11.54
N PHE A 175 -15.70 -1.97 -10.53
CA PHE A 175 -15.20 -2.65 -9.33
C PHE A 175 -16.35 -3.49 -8.79
N SER A 176 -16.35 -4.76 -9.16
CA SER A 176 -17.38 -5.70 -8.78
C SER A 176 -17.25 -5.84 -7.27
N THR A 177 -18.35 -5.60 -6.56
CA THR A 177 -18.52 -5.99 -5.17
C THR A 177 -18.54 -7.52 -4.99
N GLY A 178 -18.21 -8.29 -6.03
CA GLY A 178 -17.85 -9.70 -5.94
C GLY A 178 -16.55 -9.87 -5.16
N ARG A 179 -16.61 -10.72 -4.13
CA ARG A 179 -15.51 -11.25 -3.29
C ARG A 179 -14.14 -10.86 -3.83
N LYS A 180 -13.54 -9.78 -3.27
CA LYS A 180 -12.22 -9.25 -3.64
C LYS A 180 -11.28 -10.42 -3.90
N ARG A 181 -10.96 -10.73 -5.16
CA ARG A 181 -9.86 -11.66 -5.45
C ARG A 181 -8.64 -10.95 -4.90
N ARG A 182 -8.03 -11.51 -3.86
CA ARG A 182 -6.81 -10.97 -3.29
C ARG A 182 -5.79 -10.81 -4.40
N ALA A 183 -5.19 -9.63 -4.44
CA ALA A 183 -3.98 -9.29 -5.17
C ALA A 183 -3.04 -10.50 -5.31
N ARG A 184 -2.85 -11.00 -6.54
CA ARG A 184 -1.91 -12.09 -6.84
C ARG A 184 -0.57 -11.49 -7.24
N SER A 185 0.49 -11.78 -6.49
CA SER A 185 1.83 -11.26 -6.79
C SER A 185 2.28 -11.61 -8.21
N GLU A 186 2.82 -10.62 -8.93
CA GLU A 186 3.45 -10.81 -10.25
C GLU A 186 4.91 -11.27 -10.15
N HIS A 187 5.47 -11.31 -8.94
CA HIS A 187 6.86 -11.68 -8.66
C HIS A 187 6.99 -13.04 -7.97
N LEU A 188 6.26 -14.04 -8.48
CA LEU A 188 6.18 -15.39 -7.89
C LEU A 188 7.51 -16.16 -7.87
N HIS A 189 8.50 -15.71 -8.66
CA HIS A 189 9.82 -16.33 -8.79
C HIS A 189 10.94 -15.53 -8.15
N THR A 190 10.61 -14.55 -7.32
CA THR A 190 11.59 -13.76 -6.58
C THR A 190 11.38 -13.96 -5.08
N LEU A 191 12.48 -14.16 -4.37
CA LEU A 191 12.53 -14.21 -2.92
C LEU A 191 13.25 -12.97 -2.39
N ILE A 192 12.69 -12.31 -1.39
CA ILE A 192 13.36 -11.26 -0.62
C ILE A 192 13.72 -11.82 0.75
N VAL A 193 14.96 -11.62 1.18
CA VAL A 193 15.42 -11.93 2.53
C VAL A 193 15.88 -10.64 3.19
N THR A 194 15.32 -10.29 4.34
CA THR A 194 15.58 -8.99 4.96
C THR A 194 15.69 -9.06 6.48
N PRO A 195 16.69 -8.38 7.08
CA PRO A 195 16.88 -8.31 8.53
C PRO A 195 16.17 -7.13 9.18
N TYR A 196 15.55 -6.24 8.41
CA TYR A 196 15.01 -4.98 8.91
C TYR A 196 13.72 -5.21 9.72
N ILE A 197 13.58 -4.49 10.83
CA ILE A 197 12.42 -4.61 11.74
C ILE A 197 11.16 -4.03 11.07
N GLU A 198 11.33 -3.04 10.20
CA GLU A 198 10.26 -2.42 9.42
C GLU A 198 9.69 -3.36 8.35
N HIS A 199 10.38 -4.44 8.04
CA HIS A 199 9.99 -5.44 7.05
C HIS A 199 9.33 -6.66 7.70
N SER A 200 8.12 -6.45 8.21
CA SER A 200 7.29 -7.54 8.77
C SER A 200 6.75 -8.45 7.66
N ALA A 201 7.11 -9.74 7.70
CA ALA A 201 6.56 -10.76 6.83
C ALA A 201 5.11 -11.07 7.23
N ARG A 202 4.77 -10.98 8.52
CA ARG A 202 3.40 -11.12 8.99
C ARG A 202 2.48 -10.05 8.42
N GLU A 203 2.85 -8.78 8.56
CA GLU A 203 2.09 -7.65 8.01
C GLU A 203 1.90 -7.81 6.50
N LEU A 204 2.97 -8.19 5.80
CA LEU A 204 2.94 -8.41 4.37
C LEU A 204 1.94 -9.51 3.99
N CYS A 205 1.92 -10.65 4.69
CA CYS A 205 1.02 -11.76 4.36
C CYS A 205 -0.43 -11.50 4.75
N GLU A 206 -0.67 -10.88 5.90
CA GLU A 206 -2.01 -10.66 6.45
C GLU A 206 -2.74 -9.46 5.80
N SER A 207 -1.99 -8.53 5.20
CA SER A 207 -2.56 -7.37 4.51
C SER A 207 -3.29 -7.76 3.21
N ASP A 208 -4.54 -7.29 3.07
CA ASP A 208 -5.33 -7.49 1.85
C ASP A 208 -4.84 -6.64 0.66
N THR A 209 -4.06 -5.59 0.92
CA THR A 209 -3.56 -4.62 -0.07
C THR A 209 -2.05 -4.70 -0.28
N SER A 210 -1.36 -5.62 0.38
CA SER A 210 0.08 -5.80 0.12
C SER A 210 0.33 -6.51 -1.21
N TRP A 211 1.51 -6.25 -1.77
CA TRP A 211 1.95 -6.64 -3.10
C TRP A 211 3.47 -6.79 -3.11
N GLY A 212 3.96 -7.87 -3.70
CA GLY A 212 5.40 -8.05 -3.89
C GLY A 212 5.83 -9.52 -3.90
N PRO A 213 7.14 -9.75 -4.04
CA PRO A 213 7.73 -11.09 -4.00
C PRO A 213 7.50 -11.80 -2.67
N ASP A 214 7.71 -13.11 -2.67
CA ASP A 214 7.78 -13.86 -1.42
C ASP A 214 8.90 -13.29 -0.53
N THR A 215 8.66 -13.24 0.78
CA THR A 215 9.57 -12.51 1.69
C THR A 215 9.86 -13.30 2.96
N VAL A 216 11.14 -13.40 3.30
CA VAL A 216 11.66 -13.84 4.60
C VAL A 216 12.05 -12.62 5.43
N SER A 217 11.43 -12.47 6.60
CA SER A 217 11.84 -11.53 7.62
C SER A 217 12.70 -12.24 8.66
N LEU A 218 13.99 -11.92 8.72
CA LEU A 218 14.92 -12.50 9.68
C LEU A 218 14.70 -11.95 11.10
N SER A 219 14.14 -10.75 11.22
CA SER A 219 13.80 -10.14 12.52
C SER A 219 12.60 -10.83 13.17
N GLU A 220 11.68 -11.36 12.36
CA GLU A 220 10.51 -12.11 12.83
C GLU A 220 10.70 -13.64 12.79
N GLU A 221 11.75 -14.13 12.12
CA GLU A 221 11.92 -15.55 11.77
C GLU A 221 10.70 -16.12 11.01
N LEU A 222 10.13 -15.32 10.10
CA LEU A 222 8.93 -15.66 9.33
C LEU A 222 9.16 -15.59 7.83
N PHE A 223 8.49 -16.49 7.10
CA PHE A 223 8.38 -16.52 5.66
C PHE A 223 6.93 -16.25 5.24
N CYS A 224 6.77 -15.32 4.32
CA CYS A 224 5.50 -15.00 3.68
C CYS A 224 5.50 -15.48 2.23
N ASP A 225 4.66 -16.47 1.96
CA ASP A 225 4.27 -16.87 0.61
C ASP A 225 3.21 -15.88 0.09
N MET A 226 3.59 -14.99 -0.80
CA MET A 226 2.73 -13.96 -1.36
C MET A 226 1.75 -14.47 -2.43
N GLU A 227 1.99 -15.67 -2.96
CA GLU A 227 1.06 -16.35 -3.87
C GLU A 227 -0.17 -16.85 -3.13
N THR A 228 0.06 -17.57 -2.02
CA THR A 228 -1.00 -18.20 -1.24
C THR A 228 -1.43 -17.38 -0.02
N ARG A 229 -0.67 -16.33 0.32
CA ARG A 229 -0.74 -15.60 1.60
C ARG A 229 -0.52 -16.51 2.81
N GLY A 230 0.30 -17.55 2.62
CA GLY A 230 0.69 -18.46 3.68
C GLY A 230 1.83 -17.86 4.51
N LEU A 231 1.63 -17.81 5.82
CA LEU A 231 2.66 -17.38 6.77
C LEU A 231 3.24 -18.61 7.46
N PHE A 232 4.56 -18.77 7.37
CA PHE A 232 5.30 -19.91 7.89
C PHE A 232 6.48 -19.43 8.75
N GLY A 233 6.90 -20.22 9.74
CA GLY A 233 8.15 -19.98 10.46
C GLY A 233 9.37 -20.42 9.64
N LEU A 234 10.56 -19.94 10.00
CA LEU A 234 11.81 -20.48 9.47
C LEU A 234 12.17 -21.81 10.12
N CYS A 235 12.73 -22.72 9.33
CA CYS A 235 13.23 -24.00 9.86
C CYS A 235 14.47 -23.74 10.73
N ASN A 236 14.50 -24.36 11.90
CA ASN A 236 15.60 -24.24 12.84
C ASN A 236 15.77 -25.57 13.59
N GLU A 237 16.87 -26.25 13.27
CA GLU A 237 17.20 -27.54 13.89
C GLU A 237 17.45 -27.43 15.40
N ALA A 238 18.01 -26.30 15.86
CA ALA A 238 18.31 -26.08 17.27
C ALA A 238 17.04 -25.92 18.12
N THR A 239 15.97 -25.36 17.55
CA THR A 239 14.66 -25.26 18.20
C THR A 239 13.75 -26.46 17.89
N GLY A 240 14.20 -27.38 17.02
CA GLY A 240 13.46 -28.58 16.61
C GLY A 240 12.36 -28.31 15.57
N VAL A 241 12.32 -27.12 14.97
CA VAL A 241 11.34 -26.75 13.94
C VAL A 241 11.85 -27.21 12.58
N THR A 242 11.43 -28.40 12.15
CA THR A 242 11.86 -29.02 10.88
C THR A 242 10.72 -29.34 9.92
N THR A 243 9.47 -29.08 10.34
CA THR A 243 8.27 -29.31 9.52
C THR A 243 7.33 -28.10 9.63
N ASN A 244 6.54 -27.89 8.57
CA ASN A 244 5.69 -26.71 8.38
C ASN A 244 6.46 -25.38 8.52
N CYS A 245 7.67 -25.35 7.96
CA CYS A 245 8.59 -24.23 8.03
C CYS A 245 9.27 -24.00 6.68
N PHE A 246 9.81 -22.81 6.47
CA PHE A 246 10.62 -22.47 5.31
C PHE A 246 12.09 -22.62 5.63
N ASP A 247 12.79 -23.48 4.89
CA ASP A 247 14.23 -23.64 4.98
C ASP A 247 14.91 -22.62 4.07
N LEU A 248 15.60 -21.66 4.69
CA LEU A 248 16.30 -20.59 3.99
C LEU A 248 17.53 -21.06 3.21
N ALA A 249 18.20 -22.13 3.64
CA ALA A 249 19.41 -22.61 2.98
C ALA A 249 19.09 -23.33 1.66
N THR A 250 17.97 -24.05 1.64
CA THR A 250 17.50 -24.73 0.42
C THR A 250 16.46 -23.93 -0.34
N GLU A 251 15.97 -22.82 0.23
CA GLU A 251 14.87 -21.99 -0.26
C GLU A 251 13.58 -22.80 -0.51
N THR A 252 13.30 -23.79 0.36
CA THR A 252 12.15 -24.69 0.20
C THR A 252 11.20 -24.65 1.38
N LEU A 253 9.90 -24.82 1.10
CA LEU A 253 8.88 -24.99 2.13
C LEU A 253 8.78 -26.46 2.53
N MET A 254 9.15 -26.75 3.78
CA MET A 254 9.11 -28.09 4.37
C MET A 254 7.70 -28.40 4.88
N LEU A 255 6.85 -29.01 4.06
CA LEU A 255 5.51 -29.41 4.47
C LEU A 255 5.51 -30.80 5.14
N PRO A 256 4.64 -31.06 6.13
CA PRO A 256 4.52 -32.40 6.71
C PRO A 256 4.01 -33.40 5.66
N GLN A 257 4.72 -34.52 5.50
CA GLN A 257 4.29 -35.61 4.62
C GLN A 257 2.97 -36.22 5.16
N GLY A 258 1.84 -35.99 4.46
CA GLY A 258 0.59 -36.74 4.68
C GLY A 258 -0.21 -36.45 5.96
N GLY A 259 -0.07 -35.28 6.58
CA GLY A 259 -0.71 -34.96 7.87
C GLY A 259 -2.16 -34.43 7.76
N ILE A 260 -3.09 -35.07 8.50
CA ILE A 260 -4.47 -34.61 8.74
C ILE A 260 -4.44 -33.20 9.38
N PRO A 261 -5.26 -32.24 8.91
CA PRO A 261 -5.24 -30.87 9.45
C PRO A 261 -5.58 -30.84 10.95
N GLN A 262 -4.71 -30.25 11.76
CA GLN A 262 -4.97 -30.02 13.18
C GLN A 262 -5.95 -28.84 13.39
N PRO A 263 -6.84 -28.89 14.41
CA PRO A 263 -7.77 -27.80 14.68
C PRO A 263 -7.04 -26.59 15.25
N GLY A 264 -7.18 -25.42 14.61
CA GLY A 264 -6.64 -24.15 15.10
C GLY A 264 -5.49 -23.57 14.26
N VAL A 265 -4.90 -24.36 13.35
CA VAL A 265 -3.97 -23.85 12.33
C VAL A 265 -4.74 -23.75 11.02
N ASN A 266 -5.07 -22.53 10.59
CA ASN A 266 -5.60 -22.30 9.24
C ASN A 266 -4.48 -22.50 8.22
N ILE A 267 -4.10 -23.76 8.00
CA ILE A 267 -3.26 -24.11 6.87
C ILE A 267 -4.15 -23.99 5.64
N HIS A 268 -4.01 -22.89 4.87
CA HIS A 268 -4.56 -22.80 3.52
C HIS A 268 -3.79 -23.73 2.54
N ALA A 269 -3.37 -24.92 2.98
CA ALA A 269 -2.65 -25.94 2.20
C ALA A 269 -3.53 -26.72 1.22
N ARG A 270 -4.71 -26.20 0.85
CA ARG A 270 -5.41 -26.71 -0.34
C ARG A 270 -4.75 -26.10 -1.58
N GLY A 271 -3.53 -26.52 -1.91
CA GLY A 271 -2.92 -26.16 -3.20
C GLY A 271 -1.39 -26.19 -3.34
N LEU A 272 -0.61 -26.34 -2.28
CA LEU A 272 0.87 -26.37 -2.41
C LEU A 272 1.34 -27.76 -2.88
N SER A 273 1.21 -28.02 -4.17
CA SER A 273 1.70 -29.26 -4.80
C SER A 273 2.90 -29.05 -5.73
N VAL A 274 3.56 -27.90 -5.67
CA VAL A 274 4.75 -27.61 -6.48
C VAL A 274 5.83 -27.01 -5.58
N PRO A 275 7.06 -27.57 -5.53
CA PRO A 275 8.18 -26.89 -4.89
C PRO A 275 8.38 -25.54 -5.57
N LYS A 276 8.35 -24.45 -4.79
CA LYS A 276 8.64 -23.11 -5.32
C LYS A 276 10.09 -23.08 -5.79
N ILE A 277 10.30 -22.56 -6.99
CA ILE A 277 11.62 -22.34 -7.57
C ILE A 277 11.74 -20.84 -7.77
N TYR A 278 12.72 -20.26 -7.10
CA TYR A 278 13.06 -18.85 -7.25
C TYR A 278 14.12 -18.70 -8.34
N ASN A 279 13.88 -17.79 -9.27
CA ASN A 279 14.86 -17.40 -10.28
C ASN A 279 15.86 -16.38 -9.71
N SER A 280 15.45 -15.64 -8.68
CA SER A 280 16.29 -14.64 -8.02
C SER A 280 15.97 -14.55 -6.52
N THR A 281 17.04 -14.42 -5.73
CA THR A 281 16.95 -14.11 -4.31
C THR A 281 17.68 -12.81 -4.04
N SER A 282 16.98 -11.86 -3.44
CA SER A 282 17.51 -10.55 -3.07
C SER A 282 17.69 -10.47 -1.57
N TYR A 283 18.92 -10.15 -1.14
CA TYR A 283 19.24 -9.88 0.25
C TYR A 283 19.27 -8.36 0.45
N TRP A 284 18.39 -7.86 1.31
CA TRP A 284 18.21 -6.43 1.55
C TRP A 284 18.89 -5.97 2.82
#